data_AF-A0A944C499-F1
#
_entry.id   AF-A0A944C499-F1
#
_cell.length_a   1.000
_cell.length_b   1.000
_cell.length_c   1.000
_cell.angle_alpha   90.00
_cell.angle_beta   90.00
_cell.angle_gamma   90.00
#
_symmetry.space_group_name_H-M   'P 1'
#
loop_
_entity.id
_entity.type
_entity.pdbx_description
1 polymer ?
#
loop_
_entity_poly.entity_id
_entity_poly.type
_entity_poly.pdbx_seq_one_letter_code
_entity_poly.pdbx_strand_id
1 'polypeptide(L)' 'MAQEMPKTYEPGSTEERMLDKWLEGGYYQRSEGQPGKGDRTVVIPPPNVTGMLHMGH' A
#
# COMPACT_ATOMS: atom_id res chain seq x y z
N MET A 1 15.07 -0.80 -23.45
CA MET A 1 14.75 0.63 -23.60
C MET A 1 14.68 1.20 -22.19
N ALA A 2 15.64 2.03 -21.78
CA ALA A 2 15.54 2.72 -20.50
C ALA A 2 14.39 3.73 -20.60
N GLN A 3 13.32 3.56 -19.82
CA GLN A 3 12.27 4.57 -19.73
C GLN A 3 12.88 5.80 -19.04
N GLU A 4 12.88 6.94 -19.72
CA GLU A 4 13.28 8.21 -19.12
C GLU A 4 12.29 8.56 -18.00
N MET A 5 12.81 8.75 -16.79
CA MET A 5 11.97 9.21 -15.68
C MET A 5 11.57 10.66 -15.94
N PRO A 6 10.27 10.99 -15.81
CA PRO A 6 9.83 12.37 -15.96
C PRO A 6 10.49 13.24 -14.89
N LYS A 7 10.82 14.48 -15.27
CA LYS A 7 11.43 15.47 -14.35
C LYS A 7 10.48 15.91 -13.25
N THR A 8 9.17 15.83 -13.52
CA THR A 8 8.09 16.16 -12.59
C THR A 8 7.39 14.88 -12.16
N TYR A 9 7.12 14.79 -10.86
CA TYR A 9 6.34 13.68 -10.29
C TYR A 9 4.84 13.93 -10.48
N GLU A 10 4.14 12.93 -10.99
CA GLU A 10 2.68 12.93 -11.15
C GLU A 10 2.06 11.97 -10.11
N PRO A 11 1.55 12.49 -8.97
CA PRO A 11 1.10 11.65 -7.88
C PRO A 11 -0.08 10.76 -8.25
N GLY A 12 -1.12 11.33 -8.89
CA GLY A 12 -2.37 10.61 -9.16
C GLY A 12 -2.16 9.34 -9.99
N SER A 13 -1.44 9.45 -11.12
CA SER A 13 -1.16 8.29 -11.97
C SER A 13 -0.14 7.33 -11.37
N THR A 14 0.78 7.83 -10.54
CA THR A 14 1.78 6.97 -9.90
C THR A 14 1.16 6.15 -8.77
N GLU A 15 0.37 6.77 -7.91
CA GLU A 15 -0.29 6.12 -6.77
C GLU A 15 -1.26 5.04 -7.23
N GLU A 16 -2.09 5.31 -8.24
CA GLU A 16 -3.01 4.34 -8.83
C GLU A 16 -2.25 3.11 -9.37
N ARG A 17 -1.23 3.31 -10.19
CA ARG A 17 -0.40 2.22 -10.74
C ARG A 17 0.31 1.41 -9.65
N MET A 18 0.76 2.05 -8.57
CA MET A 18 1.43 1.36 -7.47
C MET A 18 0.45 0.52 -6.67
N LEU A 19 -0.75 1.06 -6.40
CA LEU A 19 -1.81 0.34 -5.72
C LEU A 19 -2.20 -0.91 -6.50
N ASP A 20 -2.45 -0.79 -7.81
CA ASP A 20 -2.80 -1.93 -8.67
C ASP A 20 -1.71 -3.00 -8.63
N LYS A 21 -0.45 -2.59 -8.80
CA LYS A 21 0.70 -3.50 -8.72
C LYS A 21 0.76 -4.24 -7.38
N TRP A 22 0.44 -3.57 -6.27
CA TRP A 22 0.46 -4.18 -4.94
C TRP A 22 -0.70 -5.14 -4.70
N LEU A 23 -1.89 -4.80 -5.21
CA LEU A 23 -3.06 -5.66 -5.16
C LEU A 23 -2.85 -6.92 -6.01
N GLU A 24 -2.43 -6.75 -7.27
CA GLU A 24 -2.19 -7.84 -8.22
C GLU A 24 -1.06 -8.78 -7.76
N GLY A 25 0.00 -8.21 -7.17
CA GLY A 25 1.13 -9.00 -6.69
C GLY A 25 0.91 -9.64 -5.31
N GLY A 26 -0.27 -9.50 -4.70
CA GLY A 26 -0.58 -10.11 -3.40
C GLY A 26 0.25 -9.55 -2.23
N TYR A 27 0.80 -8.35 -2.36
CA TYR A 27 1.74 -7.79 -1.37
C TYR A 27 1.10 -7.48 -0.01
N TYR A 28 -0.23 -7.33 0.02
CA TYR A 28 -1.02 -7.19 1.26
C TYR A 28 -1.32 -8.53 1.94
N GLN A 29 -1.08 -9.66 1.26
CA GLN A 29 -1.29 -10.97 1.84
C GLN A 29 -0.18 -11.29 2.84
N ARG A 30 -0.55 -12.03 3.88
CA ARG A 30 0.42 -12.57 4.81
C ARG A 30 1.36 -13.52 4.05
N SER A 31 2.67 -13.27 4.11
CA SER A 31 3.65 -14.18 3.55
C SER A 31 3.66 -15.51 4.30
N GLU A 32 3.95 -16.60 3.58
CA GLU A 32 4.24 -17.89 4.19
C GLU A 32 5.48 -17.70 5.07
N GLY A 33 5.34 -17.97 6.37
CA GLY A 33 6.31 -17.60 7.39
C GLY A 33 7.73 -18.06 7.03
N GLN A 34 8.67 -17.12 6.96
CA GLN A 34 10.07 -17.43 6.68
C GLN A 34 10.72 -17.99 7.96
N PRO A 35 11.46 -19.12 7.88
CA PRO A 35 12.18 -19.66 9.04
C PRO A 35 13.06 -18.61 9.70
N GLY A 36 12.96 -18.48 11.03
CA GLY A 36 13.70 -17.50 11.81
C GLY A 36 13.12 -16.08 11.81
N LYS A 37 12.02 -15.82 11.08
CA LYS A 37 11.26 -14.57 11.18
C LYS A 37 9.95 -14.83 11.94
N GLY A 38 9.81 -14.17 13.09
CA GLY A 38 8.58 -14.20 13.87
C GLY A 38 7.47 -13.36 13.24
N ASP A 39 6.23 -13.75 13.49
CA ASP A 39 5.07 -13.00 13.05
C ASP A 39 4.97 -11.63 13.74
N ARG A 40 4.47 -10.65 13.00
CA ARG A 40 4.12 -9.33 13.53
C ARG A 40 2.71 -8.98 13.10
N THR A 41 1.95 -8.44 14.03
CA THR A 41 0.59 -7.93 13.76
C THR A 41 0.57 -6.47 14.13
N VAL A 42 0.18 -5.62 13.17
CA VAL A 42 -0.09 -4.20 13.39
C VAL A 42 -1.59 -4.02 13.18
N VAL A 43 -2.26 -3.42 14.16
CA VAL A 43 -3.70 -3.16 14.11
C VAL A 43 -3.92 -1.67 14.13
N ILE A 44 -4.69 -1.18 13.15
CA ILE A 44 -5.27 0.16 13.18
C ILE A 44 -6.72 -0.02 13.63
N PRO A 45 -7.19 0.70 14.66
CA PRO A 45 -8.57 0.57 15.13
C PRO A 45 -9.54 0.90 13.98
N PRO A 46 -10.61 0.11 13.79
CA PRO A 46 -11.58 0.38 12.75
C PRO A 46 -12.16 1.80 12.91
N PRO A 47 -12.27 2.59 11.83
CA PRO A 47 -12.91 3.89 11.93
C PRO A 47 -14.40 3.72 12.23
N ASN A 48 -14.97 4.67 12.99
CA ASN A 48 -16.41 4.73 13.17
C ASN A 48 -17.06 5.04 11.81
N VAL A 49 -18.06 4.26 11.41
CA VAL A 49 -18.78 4.41 10.13
C VAL A 49 -19.77 5.57 10.22
N THR A 50 -19.27 6.78 10.43
CA THR A 50 -20.07 8.00 10.67
C THR A 50 -19.88 9.08 9.61
N GLY A 51 -19.02 8.88 8.61
CA GLY A 51 -18.80 9.87 7.55
C GLY A 51 -17.50 9.67 6.76
N MET A 52 -16.98 10.77 6.21
CA MET A 52 -15.71 10.81 5.47
C MET A 52 -14.51 10.81 6.42
N LEU A 53 -13.37 10.29 5.95
CA LEU A 53 -12.10 10.43 6.64
C LEU A 53 -11.68 11.91 6.72
N HIS A 54 -11.03 12.27 7.82
CA HIS A 54 -10.40 13.58 8.01
C HIS A 54 -8.90 13.40 8.22
N MET A 55 -8.12 14.48 8.14
CA MET A 55 -6.64 14.51 8.26
C MET A 55 -6.04 13.94 9.56
N GLY A 56 -6.86 13.46 10.49
CA GLY A 56 -6.44 12.86 11.75
C GLY A 56 -6.73 11.36 11.85
N HIS A 57 -7.37 10.79 10.83
CA HIS A 57 -7.27 9.36 10.50
C HIS A 57 -5.93 9.13 9.81
#